data_AF-A0A136N0E8-F1
#
_entry.id   AF-A0A136N0E8-F1
#
_cell.length_a   1.000
_cell.length_b   1.000
_cell.length_c   1.000
_cell.angle_alpha   90.00
_cell.angle_beta   90.00
_cell.angle_gamma   90.00
#
_symmetry.space_group_name_H-M   'P 1'
#
loop_
_entity.id
_entity.type
_entity.pdbx_description
1 polymer ?
#
loop_
_entity_poly.entity_id
_entity_poly.type
_entity_poly.pdbx_seq_one_letter_code
_entity_poly.pdbx_strand_id
1 'polypeptide(L)'
;MSSNLWSDSLGRFRIVAFLEGCSYLLLGFTMVLKYKYANPGPNVVVGYAHGFLFILYVILLFGVYRKYNWSLMKTFLAFVASLIPFGTFIAEYKLFRQDVDATENELQM
;
A
#
# COMPACT_ATOMS: atom_id res chain seq x y z
N MET A 1 -18.15 1.99 -10.91
CA MET A 1 -18.26 0.57 -11.33
C MET A 1 -17.93 -0.35 -10.16
N SER A 2 -18.67 -1.45 -9.94
CA SER A 2 -18.33 -2.50 -8.96
C SER A 2 -17.04 -3.21 -9.41
N SER A 3 -15.88 -2.63 -9.12
CA SER A 3 -14.59 -3.19 -9.47
C SER A 3 -14.37 -4.45 -8.64
N ASN A 4 -14.38 -5.61 -9.29
CA ASN A 4 -13.89 -6.85 -8.69
C ASN A 4 -12.42 -6.61 -8.29
N LEU A 5 -12.17 -6.44 -6.98
CA LEU A 5 -10.85 -6.12 -6.42
C LEU A 5 -9.78 -7.17 -6.79
N TRP A 6 -10.23 -8.38 -7.13
CA TRP A 6 -9.41 -9.52 -7.49
C TRP A 6 -8.92 -9.49 -8.94
N SER A 7 -9.70 -8.90 -9.85
CA SER A 7 -9.45 -8.99 -11.29
C SER A 7 -8.54 -7.87 -11.78
N ASP A 8 -8.71 -6.66 -11.23
CA ASP A 8 -7.98 -5.49 -11.70
C ASP A 8 -6.61 -5.34 -11.02
N SER A 9 -5.61 -4.92 -11.79
CA SER A 9 -4.23 -4.69 -11.31
C SER A 9 -4.22 -3.62 -10.21
N LEU A 10 -5.09 -2.62 -10.32
CA LEU A 10 -5.25 -1.55 -9.35
C LEU A 10 -5.91 -2.05 -8.06
N GLY A 11 -6.95 -2.88 -8.17
CA GLY A 11 -7.61 -3.51 -7.03
C GLY A 11 -6.68 -4.39 -6.20
N ARG A 12 -5.83 -5.19 -6.86
CA ARG A 12 -4.81 -6.01 -6.19
C ARG A 12 -3.76 -5.16 -5.49
N PHE A 13 -3.28 -4.09 -6.13
CA PHE A 13 -2.35 -3.15 -5.50
C PHE A 13 -2.94 -2.53 -4.24
N ARG A 14 -4.21 -2.08 -4.27
CA ARG A 14 -4.92 -1.51 -3.13
C ARG A 14 -5.03 -2.49 -1.95
N ILE A 15 -5.37 -3.75 -2.23
CA ILE A 15 -5.40 -4.79 -1.18
C ILE A 15 -4.02 -4.96 -0.55
N VAL A 16 -2.95 -5.05 -1.36
CA VAL A 16 -1.58 -5.22 -0.84
C VAL A 16 -1.11 -3.98 -0.08
N ALA A 17 -1.42 -2.77 -0.56
CA ALA A 17 -1.11 -1.51 0.11
C ALA A 17 -1.79 -1.41 1.49
N PHE A 18 -3.06 -1.82 1.57
CA PHE A 18 -3.80 -1.87 2.82
C PHE A 18 -3.23 -2.92 3.79
N LEU A 19 -2.89 -4.11 3.29
CA LEU A 19 -2.27 -5.18 4.10
C LEU A 19 -0.88 -4.77 4.60
N GLU A 20 -0.07 -4.12 3.75
CA GLU A 20 1.24 -3.59 4.10
C GLU A 20 1.12 -2.55 5.22
N GLY A 21 0.22 -1.57 5.08
CA GLY A 21 -0.04 -0.57 6.13
C GLY A 21 -0.53 -1.19 7.44
N CYS A 22 -1.43 -2.18 7.38
CA CYS A 22 -1.87 -2.94 8.55
C CYS A 22 -0.72 -3.72 9.21
N SER A 23 0.15 -4.34 8.42
CA SER A 23 1.31 -5.08 8.93
C SER A 23 2.36 -4.18 9.59
N TYR A 24 2.54 -2.95 9.09
CA TYR A 24 3.41 -1.93 9.68
C TYR A 24 2.88 -1.50 11.06
N LEU A 25 1.56 -1.28 11.18
CA LEU A 25 0.89 -0.98 12.45
C LEU A 25 1.05 -2.12 13.46
N LEU A 26 0.86 -3.37 13.01
CA LEU A 26 1.08 -4.56 13.83
C LEU A 26 2.53 -4.66 14.32
N LEU A 27 3.50 -4.31 13.48
CA LEU A 27 4.93 -4.31 13.83
C LEU A 27 5.22 -3.29 14.95
N GLY A 28 4.60 -2.11 14.90
CA GLY A 28 4.64 -1.14 15.99
C GLY A 28 4.05 -1.69 17.30
N PHE A 29 2.93 -2.40 17.22
CA PHE A 29 2.32 -3.05 18.39
C PHE A 29 3.19 -4.18 18.96
N THR A 30 3.80 -5.01 18.10
CA THR A 30 4.71 -6.07 18.55
C THR A 30 6.00 -5.53 19.16
N MET A 31 6.45 -4.34 18.77
CA MET A 31 7.56 -3.67 19.45
C MET A 31 7.19 -3.28 20.89
N VAL A 32 5.98 -2.75 21.12
CA VAL A 32 5.50 -2.45 22.49
C VAL A 32 5.46 -3.73 23.33
N LEU A 33 4.96 -4.84 22.77
CA LEU A 33 4.96 -6.14 23.43
C LEU A 33 6.38 -6.66 23.72
N LYS A 34 7.30 -6.54 22.76
CA LYS A 34 8.70 -6.96 22.90
C LYS A 34 9.38 -6.25 24.06
N TYR A 35 9.21 -4.93 24.19
CA TYR A 35 9.86 -4.16 25.25
C TYR A 35 9.16 -4.29 26.61
N LYS A 36 7.81 -4.43 26.64
CA LYS A 36 7.07 -4.56 27.91
C LYS A 36 7.04 -5.96 28.49
N TYR A 37 7.02 -7.00 27.65
CA TYR A 37 6.85 -8.40 28.07
C TYR A 37 8.07 -9.28 27.78
N ALA A 38 9.18 -8.68 27.31
CA ALA A 38 10.44 -9.36 26.98
C ALA A 38 10.29 -10.59 26.04
N ASN A 39 9.20 -10.66 25.27
CA ASN A 39 8.91 -11.75 24.34
C ASN A 39 9.14 -11.29 22.90
N PRO A 40 10.29 -11.60 22.27
CA PRO A 40 10.61 -11.16 20.93
C PRO A 40 9.94 -11.97 19.82
N GLY A 41 9.35 -13.14 20.13
CA GLY A 41 8.82 -14.07 19.12
C GLY A 41 7.81 -13.45 18.14
N PRO A 42 6.74 -12.79 18.62
CA PRO A 42 5.71 -12.20 17.75
C PRO A 42 6.27 -11.12 16.81
N ASN A 43 7.23 -10.32 17.29
CA ASN A 43 7.85 -9.25 16.51
C ASN A 43 8.66 -9.79 15.32
N VAL A 44 9.31 -10.95 15.49
CA VAL A 44 10.07 -11.59 14.41
C VAL A 44 9.14 -12.08 13.31
N VAL A 45 8.05 -12.76 13.68
CA VAL A 45 7.07 -13.29 12.71
C VAL A 45 6.38 -12.15 11.95
N VAL A 46 5.93 -11.11 12.66
CA VAL A 46 5.30 -9.95 12.03
C VAL A 46 6.31 -9.17 11.18
N GLY A 47 7.57 -9.08 11.61
CA GLY A 47 8.64 -8.48 10.81
C GLY A 47 8.87 -9.18 9.47
N TYR A 48 8.91 -10.52 9.45
CA TYR A 48 9.03 -11.28 8.21
C TYR A 48 7.80 -11.12 7.30
N ALA A 49 6.60 -11.17 7.87
CA ALA A 49 5.36 -10.98 7.12
C ALA A 49 5.29 -9.57 6.50
N HIS A 50 5.67 -8.54 7.27
CA HIS A 50 5.74 -7.16 6.80
C HIS A 50 6.76 -6.99 5.67
N GLY A 51 7.99 -7.50 5.84
CA GLY A 51 9.01 -7.43 4.80
C GLY A 51 8.58 -8.08 3.48
N PHE A 52 7.89 -9.22 3.55
CA PHE A 52 7.32 -9.88 2.38
C PHE A 52 6.24 -9.03 1.70
N LEU A 53 5.31 -8.45 2.47
CA LEU A 53 4.26 -7.56 1.96
C LEU A 53 4.84 -6.29 1.33
N PHE A 54 5.90 -5.73 1.91
CA PHE A 54 6.59 -4.55 1.36
C PHE A 54 7.20 -4.84 -0.01
N ILE A 55 7.87 -6.00 -0.19
CA ILE A 55 8.40 -6.40 -1.50
C ILE A 55 7.27 -6.55 -2.51
N LEU A 56 6.16 -7.19 -2.12
CA LEU A 56 4.99 -7.36 -2.99
C LEU A 56 4.38 -6.01 -3.38
N TYR A 57 4.30 -5.08 -2.43
CA TYR A 57 3.84 -3.70 -2.67
C TYR A 57 4.71 -2.99 -3.71
N VAL A 58 6.04 -3.05 -3.59
CA VAL A 58 6.96 -2.41 -4.54
C VAL A 58 6.82 -2.98 -5.95
N ILE A 59 6.68 -4.31 -6.09
CA ILE A 59 6.47 -4.97 -7.38
C ILE A 59 5.18 -4.46 -8.04
N LEU A 60 4.08 -4.43 -7.28
CA LEU A 60 2.80 -3.96 -7.80
C LEU A 60 2.80 -2.45 -8.07
N LEU A 61 3.49 -1.65 -7.24
CA LEU A 61 3.67 -0.21 -7.46
C LEU A 61 4.34 0.06 -8.80
N PHE A 62 5.38 -0.71 -9.14
CA PHE A 62 6.07 -0.59 -10.43
C PHE A 62 5.18 -1.03 -11.60
N GLY A 63 4.32 -2.03 -11.38
CA GLY A 63 3.31 -2.45 -12.35
C GLY A 63 2.27 -1.38 -12.63
N VAL A 64 1.75 -0.72 -11.58
CA VAL A 64 0.81 0.41 -11.70
C VAL A 64 1.48 1.60 -12.36
N TYR A 65 2.72 1.94 -11.97
CA TYR A 65 3.52 2.99 -12.61
C TYR A 65 3.58 2.82 -14.13
N ARG A 66 3.91 1.61 -14.62
CA ARG A 66 3.96 1.33 -16.06
C ARG A 66 2.58 1.29 -16.73
N LYS A 67 1.54 0.81 -16.05
CA LYS A 67 0.20 0.67 -16.62
C LYS A 67 -0.55 2.01 -16.73
N TYR A 68 -0.36 2.90 -15.76
CA TYR A 68 -1.07 4.18 -15.66
C TYR A 68 -0.20 5.40 -16.00
N ASN A 69 1.02 5.20 -16.50
CA ASN A 69 1.99 6.26 -16.83
C ASN A 69 2.12 7.33 -15.73
N TRP A 70 2.10 6.90 -14.46
CA TRP A 70 2.29 7.83 -13.35
C TRP A 70 3.63 8.52 -13.45
N SER A 71 3.70 9.79 -13.06
CA SER A 71 5.01 10.47 -13.02
C SER A 71 5.91 9.80 -11.97
N LEU A 72 7.22 9.80 -12.22
CA LEU A 72 8.20 9.30 -11.26
C LEU A 72 8.05 9.96 -9.87
N MET A 73 7.66 11.23 -9.83
CA MET A 73 7.35 11.92 -8.58
C MET A 73 6.15 11.33 -7.84
N LYS A 74 5.06 10.98 -8.53
CA LYS A 74 3.90 10.31 -7.91
C LYS A 74 4.31 8.94 -7.32
N THR A 75 5.04 8.15 -8.09
CA THR A 75 5.53 6.83 -7.66
C THR A 75 6.46 6.93 -6.46
N PHE A 76 7.38 7.90 -6.47
CA PHE A 76 8.28 8.15 -5.37
C PHE A 76 7.52 8.59 -4.12
N LEU A 77 6.52 9.47 -4.26
CA LEU A 77 5.68 9.89 -3.14
C LEU A 77 4.89 8.71 -2.56
N ALA A 78 4.36 7.81 -3.39
CA ALA A 78 3.66 6.60 -2.96
C ALA A 78 4.59 5.59 -2.26
N PHE A 79 5.85 5.52 -2.68
CA PHE A 79 6.87 4.72 -2.02
C PHE A 79 7.27 5.30 -0.65
N VAL A 80 7.51 6.61 -0.58
CA VAL A 80 7.80 7.29 0.71
C VAL A 80 6.60 7.18 1.65
N ALA A 81 5.39 7.27 1.11
CA ALA A 81 4.17 7.09 1.88
C ALA A 81 4.04 5.68 2.47
N SER A 82 4.58 4.63 1.84
CA SER A 82 4.57 3.29 2.45
C SER A 82 5.56 3.13 3.60
N LEU A 83 6.58 3.97 3.69
CA LEU A 83 7.53 3.97 4.81
C LEU A 83 6.99 4.68 6.06
N ILE A 84 5.90 5.44 5.91
CA ILE A 84 5.28 6.18 7.01
C ILE A 84 4.04 5.40 7.46
N PRO A 85 3.88 5.10 8.76
CA PRO A 85 2.63 4.53 9.25
C PRO A 85 1.48 5.46 8.85
N PHE A 86 0.43 4.91 8.23
CA PHE A 86 -0.70 5.64 7.61
C PHE A 86 -0.47 6.32 6.25
N GLY A 87 0.77 6.40 5.74
CA GLY A 87 1.00 7.05 4.45
C GLY A 87 0.41 6.27 3.28
N THR A 88 0.39 4.93 3.32
CA THR A 88 -0.31 4.11 2.31
C THR A 88 -1.80 4.42 2.23
N PHE A 89 -2.45 4.70 3.35
CA PHE A 89 -3.87 5.08 3.39
C PHE A 89 -4.14 6.44 2.75
N ILE A 90 -3.23 7.41 2.95
CA ILE A 90 -3.33 8.73 2.32
C ILE A 90 -3.04 8.64 0.83
N ALA A 91 -2.03 7.86 0.43
CA ALA A 91 -1.74 7.59 -0.98
C ALA A 91 -2.95 6.92 -1.66
N GLU A 92 -3.59 5.97 -0.98
CA GLU A 92 -4.83 5.35 -1.46
C GLU A 92 -5.94 6.39 -1.65
N TYR A 93 -6.21 7.24 -0.66
CA TYR A 93 -7.28 8.24 -0.73
C TYR A 93 -7.02 9.32 -1.79
N LYS A 94 -5.78 9.79 -1.91
CA LYS A 94 -5.43 10.97 -2.72
C LYS A 94 -5.13 10.62 -4.17
N LEU A 95 -4.50 9.46 -4.40
CA LEU A 95 -3.97 9.08 -5.71
C LEU A 95 -5.00 8.28 -6.53
N PHE A 96 -5.82 7.45 -5.87
CA PHE A 96 -6.78 6.59 -6.57
C PHE A 96 -8.13 7.26 -6.82
N ARG A 97 -8.47 8.30 -6.06
CA ARG A 97 -9.71 9.06 -6.27
C ARG A 97 -9.61 10.00 -7.47
N GLN A 98 -8.43 10.58 -7.72
CA GLN A 98 -8.22 11.54 -8.82
C GLN A 98 -8.17 10.88 -10.21
N ASP A 99 -7.61 9.67 -10.34
CA ASP A 99 -7.51 9.01 -11.64
C ASP A 99 -8.86 8.42 -12.11
N VAL A 100 -9.75 8.04 -11.18
CA VAL A 100 -11.13 7.64 -11.50
C VAL A 100 -11.93 8.83 -12.01
N ASP A 101 -11.85 9.98 -11.34
CA ASP A 101 -12.58 11.20 -11.71
C ASP A 101 -12.07 11.81 -13.05
N ALA A 102 -10.79 11.66 -13.38
CA ALA A 102 -10.23 12.13 -14.65
C ALA A 102 -10.70 11.29 -15.85
N THR A 103 -10.83 9.96 -15.67
CA THR A 103 -11.30 9.05 -16.72
C THR A 103 -12.81 9.20 -16.98
N GLU A 104 -13.60 9.53 -15.95
CA GLU A 104 -15.03 9.84 -16.11
C GLU A 104 -15.28 11.12 -16.91
N ASN A 105 -14.45 12.16 -16.75
CA ASN A 105 -14.62 13.42 -17.50
C ASN A 105 -14.28 13.29 -19.00
N GLU A 106 -13.37 12.40 -19.40
CA GLU A 106 -13.10 12.15 -20.83
C GLU A 106 -14.16 11.26 -21.51
N LEU A 107 -14.83 10.37 -20.77
CA LEU A 107 -15.89 9.50 -21.31
C LEU A 107 -17.27 10.17 -21.35
N GLN A 108 -17.42 11.34 -20.73
CA GLN A 108 -18.63 12.17 -20.78
C GLN A 108 -18.53 13.35 -21.77
N MET A 109 -17.43 13.44 -22.53
CA MET A 109 -17.26 14.33 -23.71
C MET A 109 -17.27 13.51 -25.00
#